data_AF-A0A0K8Q1L4-F1
#
_entry.id   AF-A0A0K8Q1L4-F1
#
_cell.length_a   1.000
_cell.length_b   1.000
_cell.length_c   1.000
_cell.angle_alpha   90.00
_cell.angle_beta   90.00
_cell.angle_gamma   90.00
#
_symmetry.space_group_name_H-M   'P 1'
#
loop_
_entity.id
_entity.type
_entity.pdbx_description
1 polymer ?
#
loop_
_entity_poly.entity_id
_entity_poly.type
_entity_poly.pdbx_seq_one_letter_code
_entity_poly.pdbx_strand_id
1 'polypeptide(L)'
;LHSDGTLSIRQLAARAAGEELDFLAVTDHNTVSHHRELAPAGAEYGVTLLPGQEVTTGRGHANAYGRLGWVDFRCHPDTWLDQVEDEGGFLSINHPVAGDCSWQWSLGRKPTHVEIMHSTWLRDRTDTSIWSWWNAWGTDIIPLGGGDFHRPEDGYPPGLPTTWVAAEDPGEEGIFSALKAGPTALSMGTDSPLLLRVEGELLAVDAEGAVLMDFEGRRSVIRSSHQRLADANRGPYRLETPERKILAISP
;
A
#
# COMPACT_ATOMS: atom_id res chain seq x y z
N LEU A 1 1.90 -21.78 9.02
CA LEU A 1 2.33 -20.48 9.56
C LEU A 1 3.77 -20.29 9.15
N HIS A 2 4.13 -19.14 8.61
CA HIS A 2 5.42 -18.92 7.95
C HIS A 2 6.27 -17.87 8.67
N SER A 3 5.64 -16.86 9.26
CA SER A 3 6.25 -15.91 10.19
C SER A 3 5.45 -15.83 11.50
N ASP A 4 4.93 -14.66 11.86
CA ASP A 4 4.26 -14.35 13.13
C ASP A 4 2.75 -14.12 13.00
N GLY A 5 2.20 -14.17 11.79
CA GLY A 5 0.77 -14.25 11.55
C GLY A 5 0.13 -15.52 12.13
N THR A 6 -1.13 -15.43 12.54
CA THR A 6 -1.85 -16.55 13.19
C THR A 6 -2.69 -17.41 12.24
N LEU A 7 -2.85 -16.97 10.99
CA LEU A 7 -3.67 -17.64 9.98
C LEU A 7 -2.82 -18.47 9.01
N SER A 8 -3.34 -19.62 8.58
CA SER A 8 -2.84 -20.29 7.38
C SER A 8 -3.13 -19.47 6.13
N ILE A 9 -2.41 -19.72 5.03
CA ILE A 9 -2.63 -19.03 3.75
C ILE A 9 -4.08 -19.18 3.26
N ARG A 10 -4.71 -20.34 3.46
CA ARG A 10 -6.13 -20.54 3.14
C ARG A 10 -7.07 -19.71 4.01
N GLN A 11 -6.81 -19.64 5.31
CA GLN A 11 -7.63 -18.79 6.21
C GLN A 11 -7.47 -17.30 5.87
N LEU A 12 -6.25 -16.89 5.50
CA LEU A 12 -5.98 -15.53 5.04
C LEU A 12 -6.71 -15.23 3.73
N ALA A 13 -6.66 -16.14 2.76
CA ALA A 13 -7.40 -16.04 1.49
C ALA A 13 -8.92 -15.95 1.69
N ALA A 14 -9.47 -16.84 2.53
CA ALA A 14 -10.89 -16.84 2.87
C ALA A 14 -11.30 -15.50 3.49
N ARG A 15 -10.44 -14.92 4.33
CA ARG A 15 -10.70 -13.63 4.96
C ARG A 15 -10.61 -12.49 3.95
N ALA A 16 -9.57 -12.46 3.11
CA ALA A 16 -9.46 -11.47 2.05
C ALA A 16 -10.69 -11.44 1.13
N ALA A 17 -11.19 -12.62 0.74
CA ALA A 17 -12.44 -12.74 -0.02
C ALA A 17 -13.66 -12.25 0.78
N GLY A 18 -13.70 -12.51 2.10
CA GLY A 18 -14.77 -12.01 2.98
C GLY A 18 -14.76 -10.49 3.19
N GLU A 19 -13.60 -9.83 3.02
CA GLU A 19 -13.46 -8.37 2.99
C GLU A 19 -13.59 -7.80 1.56
N GLU A 20 -14.03 -8.63 0.61
CA GLU A 20 -14.27 -8.27 -0.80
C GLU A 20 -13.03 -7.74 -1.54
N LEU A 21 -11.83 -8.24 -1.17
CA LEU A 21 -10.59 -7.89 -1.86
C LEU A 21 -10.43 -8.67 -3.18
N ASP A 22 -10.10 -7.97 -4.26
CA ASP A 22 -9.66 -8.59 -5.52
C ASP A 22 -8.30 -9.30 -5.35
N PHE A 23 -7.42 -8.73 -4.52
CA PHE A 23 -6.10 -9.27 -4.25
C PHE A 23 -5.59 -8.97 -2.85
N LEU A 24 -4.63 -9.77 -2.41
CA LEU A 24 -3.87 -9.53 -1.18
C LEU A 24 -2.41 -9.92 -1.41
N ALA A 25 -1.48 -9.00 -1.16
CA ALA A 25 -0.07 -9.35 -1.11
C ALA A 25 0.27 -10.00 0.24
N VAL A 26 0.91 -11.16 0.21
CA VAL A 26 1.31 -11.90 1.42
C VAL A 26 2.82 -11.80 1.58
N THR A 27 3.24 -11.09 2.63
CA THR A 27 4.63 -10.67 2.84
C THR A 27 5.15 -11.14 4.19
N ASP A 28 5.14 -12.46 4.46
CA ASP A 28 5.68 -13.01 5.71
C ASP A 28 7.13 -12.55 5.98
N HIS A 29 7.44 -12.30 7.27
CA HIS A 29 8.75 -11.79 7.67
C HIS A 29 9.90 -12.72 7.31
N ASN A 30 10.86 -12.17 6.56
CA ASN A 30 12.16 -12.77 6.27
C ASN A 30 12.08 -14.21 5.72
N THR A 31 11.01 -14.54 4.99
CA THR A 31 10.81 -15.87 4.39
C THR A 31 10.00 -15.78 3.10
N VAL A 32 10.18 -16.78 2.23
CA VAL A 32 9.38 -16.99 1.01
C VAL A 32 8.68 -18.36 1.04
N SER A 33 8.68 -19.03 2.18
CA SER A 33 8.21 -20.41 2.31
C SER A 33 6.71 -20.60 2.00
N HIS A 34 5.92 -19.52 2.08
CA HIS A 34 4.50 -19.47 1.76
C HIS A 34 4.20 -19.39 0.25
N HIS A 35 5.16 -18.98 -0.59
CA HIS A 35 4.91 -18.65 -2.01
C HIS A 35 4.22 -19.77 -2.79
N ARG A 36 4.58 -21.02 -2.51
CA ARG A 36 4.01 -22.20 -3.18
C ARG A 36 2.53 -22.44 -2.84
N GLU A 37 2.04 -21.86 -1.76
CA GLU A 37 0.67 -22.05 -1.26
C GLU A 37 -0.29 -20.98 -1.78
N LEU A 38 0.23 -19.86 -2.31
CA LEU A 38 -0.54 -18.68 -2.69
C LEU A 38 -1.51 -18.95 -3.84
N ALA A 39 -1.03 -19.41 -5.00
CA ALA A 39 -1.90 -19.62 -6.16
C ALA A 39 -3.01 -20.66 -5.90
N PRO A 40 -2.73 -21.84 -5.30
CA PRO A 40 -3.79 -22.78 -4.96
C PRO A 40 -4.82 -22.22 -3.95
N ALA A 41 -4.38 -21.52 -2.92
CA ALA A 41 -5.29 -20.94 -1.93
C ALA A 41 -6.11 -19.78 -2.50
N GLY A 42 -5.49 -18.89 -3.27
CA GLY A 42 -6.20 -17.79 -3.93
C GLY A 42 -7.30 -18.30 -4.88
N ALA A 43 -6.98 -19.29 -5.71
CA ALA A 43 -7.96 -19.92 -6.61
C ALA A 43 -9.13 -20.59 -5.87
N GLU A 44 -8.89 -21.15 -4.68
CA GLU A 44 -9.91 -21.79 -3.85
C GLU A 44 -10.97 -20.79 -3.34
N TYR A 45 -10.56 -19.55 -3.06
CA TYR A 45 -11.44 -18.52 -2.48
C TYR A 45 -11.79 -17.37 -3.44
N GLY A 46 -11.27 -17.38 -4.67
CA GLY A 46 -11.55 -16.34 -5.67
C GLY A 46 -10.86 -15.01 -5.41
N VAL A 47 -9.67 -15.04 -4.78
CA VAL A 47 -8.84 -13.86 -4.52
C VAL A 47 -7.43 -14.06 -5.08
N THR A 48 -6.85 -13.03 -5.69
CA THR A 48 -5.46 -13.12 -6.18
C THR A 48 -4.48 -12.88 -5.04
N LEU A 49 -3.70 -13.90 -4.67
CA LEU A 49 -2.65 -13.75 -3.65
C LEU A 49 -1.31 -13.42 -4.30
N LEU A 50 -0.80 -12.22 -4.05
CA LEU A 50 0.48 -11.78 -4.59
C LEU A 50 1.64 -12.23 -3.69
N PRO A 51 2.72 -12.78 -4.26
CA PRO A 51 3.91 -13.15 -3.50
C PRO A 51 4.74 -11.93 -3.12
N GLY A 52 5.32 -11.97 -1.93
CA GLY A 52 6.38 -11.08 -1.50
C GLY A 52 7.05 -11.61 -0.24
N GLN A 53 8.02 -10.83 0.24
CA GLN A 53 8.69 -11.03 1.52
C GLN A 53 8.78 -9.67 2.21
N GLU A 54 8.41 -9.60 3.48
CA GLU A 54 8.79 -8.44 4.29
C GLU A 54 10.21 -8.64 4.81
N VAL A 55 11.13 -7.81 4.34
CA VAL A 55 12.51 -7.75 4.82
C VAL A 55 12.53 -6.91 6.08
N THR A 56 12.69 -7.56 7.22
CA THR A 56 12.46 -6.98 8.55
C THR A 56 13.74 -6.87 9.33
N THR A 57 14.08 -5.64 9.75
CA THR A 57 15.27 -5.32 10.54
C THR A 57 14.94 -4.32 11.64
N GLY A 58 15.79 -4.24 12.67
CA GLY A 58 15.65 -3.21 13.71
C GLY A 58 15.93 -1.76 13.25
N ARG A 59 16.18 -1.54 11.95
CA ARG A 59 16.42 -0.22 11.35
C ARG A 59 15.36 0.14 10.29
N GLY A 60 14.26 -0.61 10.24
CA GLY A 60 13.18 -0.40 9.28
C GLY A 60 12.89 -1.65 8.46
N HIS A 61 11.72 -1.63 7.83
CA HIS A 61 11.17 -2.75 7.07
C HIS A 61 10.95 -2.35 5.61
N ALA A 62 10.98 -3.33 4.71
CA ALA A 62 10.63 -3.14 3.31
C ALA A 62 10.00 -4.41 2.74
N ASN A 63 8.97 -4.26 1.92
CA ASN A 63 8.39 -5.36 1.17
C ASN A 63 9.10 -5.53 -0.17
N ALA A 64 9.67 -6.72 -0.37
CA ALA A 64 10.12 -7.21 -1.67
C ALA A 64 8.94 -7.92 -2.35
N TYR A 65 8.30 -7.25 -3.31
CA TYR A 65 7.15 -7.79 -4.02
C TYR A 65 7.59 -8.57 -5.27
N GLY A 66 6.98 -9.74 -5.50
CA GLY A 66 7.17 -10.59 -6.67
C GLY A 66 7.41 -12.06 -6.32
N ARG A 67 7.42 -12.92 -7.35
CA ARG A 67 7.88 -14.33 -7.24
C ARG A 67 9.40 -14.38 -7.19
N LEU A 68 9.94 -13.88 -6.09
CA LEU A 68 11.37 -13.71 -5.88
C LEU A 68 11.96 -14.87 -5.08
N GLY A 69 13.27 -15.06 -5.19
CA GLY A 69 14.06 -15.77 -4.21
C GLY A 69 14.06 -15.06 -2.86
N TRP A 70 14.61 -15.74 -1.85
CA TRP A 70 14.74 -15.17 -0.51
C TRP A 70 15.71 -13.98 -0.54
N VAL A 71 15.27 -12.85 0.01
CA VAL A 71 16.11 -11.65 0.17
C VAL A 71 16.77 -11.70 1.54
N ASP A 72 18.11 -11.61 1.58
CA ASP A 72 18.86 -11.71 2.83
C ASP A 72 18.80 -10.40 3.63
N PHE A 73 17.93 -10.37 4.64
CA PHE A 73 17.71 -9.22 5.54
C PHE A 73 18.94 -8.77 6.34
N ARG A 74 20.04 -9.52 6.31
CA ARG A 74 21.30 -9.16 6.97
C ARG A 74 22.17 -8.25 6.10
N CYS A 75 21.90 -8.20 4.79
CA CYS A 75 22.57 -7.33 3.84
C CYS A 75 22.07 -5.88 3.95
N HIS A 76 22.79 -4.95 3.30
CA HIS A 76 22.33 -3.58 3.20
C HIS A 76 21.12 -3.48 2.25
N PRO A 77 20.16 -2.56 2.49
CA PRO A 77 18.99 -2.42 1.62
C PRO A 77 19.27 -2.10 0.15
N ASP A 78 20.41 -1.50 -0.18
CA ASP A 78 20.81 -1.34 -1.59
C ASP A 78 20.92 -2.71 -2.29
N THR A 79 21.44 -3.73 -1.60
CA THR A 79 21.51 -5.11 -2.11
C THR A 79 20.13 -5.71 -2.27
N TRP A 80 19.19 -5.41 -1.36
CA TRP A 80 17.80 -5.87 -1.49
C TRP A 80 17.15 -5.25 -2.72
N LEU A 81 17.32 -3.93 -2.91
CA LEU A 81 16.76 -3.20 -4.05
C LEU A 81 17.28 -3.78 -5.37
N ASP A 82 18.60 -3.93 -5.51
CA ASP A 82 19.21 -4.47 -6.73
C ASP A 82 18.76 -5.91 -7.00
N GLN A 83 18.76 -6.79 -5.99
CA GLN A 83 18.28 -8.17 -6.15
C GLN A 83 16.81 -8.21 -6.59
N VAL A 84 15.95 -7.44 -5.93
CA VAL A 84 14.51 -7.45 -6.19
C VAL A 84 14.22 -6.97 -7.62
N GLU A 85 14.89 -5.92 -8.09
CA GLU A 85 14.72 -5.43 -9.46
C GLU A 85 15.29 -6.39 -10.50
N ASP A 86 16.46 -7.00 -10.25
CA ASP A 86 17.07 -7.99 -11.14
C ASP A 86 16.19 -9.24 -11.33
N GLU A 87 15.45 -9.62 -10.29
CA GLU A 87 14.48 -10.71 -10.32
C GLU A 87 13.09 -10.27 -10.84
N GLY A 88 12.97 -9.02 -11.29
CA GLY A 88 11.75 -8.48 -11.88
C GLY A 88 10.67 -8.17 -10.85
N GLY A 89 11.01 -7.92 -9.60
CA GLY A 89 10.12 -7.41 -8.57
C GLY A 89 10.15 -5.88 -8.45
N PHE A 90 9.67 -5.38 -7.31
CA PHE A 90 9.92 -4.01 -6.84
C PHE A 90 9.98 -3.99 -5.31
N LEU A 91 10.82 -3.10 -4.76
CA LEU A 91 10.97 -2.93 -3.32
C LEU A 91 10.13 -1.73 -2.86
N SER A 92 9.32 -1.91 -1.82
CA SER A 92 8.61 -0.84 -1.14
C SER A 92 9.18 -0.62 0.24
N ILE A 93 9.49 0.63 0.61
CA ILE A 93 9.77 0.94 2.03
C ILE A 93 8.45 0.87 2.79
N ASN A 94 8.39 0.07 3.85
CA ASN A 94 7.19 -0.04 4.67
C ASN A 94 7.17 1.10 5.69
N HIS A 95 5.99 1.67 5.90
CA HIS A 95 5.64 2.65 6.93
C HIS A 95 6.86 3.46 7.47
N PRO A 96 7.50 4.31 6.65
CA PRO A 96 8.81 4.88 7.00
C PRO A 96 8.78 5.79 8.23
N VAL A 97 7.58 6.21 8.65
CA VAL A 97 7.31 6.91 9.90
C VAL A 97 6.35 6.07 10.76
N ALA A 98 6.91 5.20 11.59
CA ALA A 98 6.14 4.24 12.41
C ALA A 98 6.87 3.85 13.71
N GLY A 99 7.24 4.85 14.53
CA GLY A 99 7.87 4.59 15.82
C GLY A 99 9.19 3.83 15.70
N ASP A 100 9.33 2.72 16.43
CA ASP A 100 10.51 1.86 16.43
C ASP A 100 10.73 1.08 15.12
N CYS A 101 9.68 0.95 14.29
CA CYS A 101 9.77 0.36 12.94
C CYS A 101 10.08 1.37 11.84
N SER A 102 10.32 2.65 12.18
CA SER A 102 10.63 3.69 11.19
C SER A 102 11.88 3.36 10.37
N TRP A 103 11.88 3.79 9.11
CA TRP A 103 13.00 3.57 8.20
C TRP A 103 14.20 4.45 8.56
N GLN A 104 15.36 3.83 8.83
CA GLN A 104 16.59 4.50 9.29
C GLN A 104 17.81 4.24 8.40
N TRP A 105 17.63 3.53 7.28
CA TRP A 105 18.72 3.26 6.34
C TRP A 105 18.91 4.43 5.38
N SER A 106 20.17 4.78 5.14
CA SER A 106 20.56 5.62 4.00
C SER A 106 20.69 4.74 2.77
N LEU A 107 20.12 5.15 1.65
CA LEU A 107 20.18 4.41 0.40
C LEU A 107 21.06 5.14 -0.61
N GLY A 108 21.82 4.37 -1.40
CA GLY A 108 22.49 4.90 -2.59
C GLY A 108 21.50 5.29 -3.69
N ARG A 109 20.38 4.57 -3.77
CA ARG A 109 19.26 4.83 -4.68
C ARG A 109 17.92 4.61 -3.99
N LYS A 110 16.98 5.51 -4.21
CA LYS A 110 15.64 5.43 -3.61
C LYS A 110 14.78 4.42 -4.38
N PRO A 111 14.08 3.49 -3.71
CA PRO A 111 13.02 2.74 -4.34
C PRO A 111 11.89 3.67 -4.78
N THR A 112 11.19 3.26 -5.83
CA THR A 112 10.04 3.97 -6.38
C THR A 112 8.78 3.77 -5.55
N HIS A 113 8.68 2.69 -4.76
CA HIS A 113 7.48 2.36 -4.00
C HIS A 113 7.67 2.63 -2.51
N VAL A 114 6.62 3.15 -1.87
CA VAL A 114 6.60 3.40 -0.42
C VAL A 114 5.20 3.18 0.12
N GLU A 115 5.09 2.53 1.26
CA GLU A 115 3.85 2.46 2.03
C GLU A 115 3.60 3.79 2.75
N ILE A 116 2.77 4.62 2.15
CA ILE A 116 2.42 5.96 2.66
C ILE A 116 1.22 5.92 3.61
N MET A 117 0.33 4.93 3.46
CA MET A 117 -0.82 4.74 4.35
C MET A 117 -0.72 3.40 5.06
N HIS A 118 -0.53 3.42 6.37
CA HIS A 118 -0.32 2.23 7.18
C HIS A 118 -1.37 2.13 8.29
N SER A 119 -1.63 0.92 8.81
CA SER A 119 -2.63 0.67 9.86
C SER A 119 -2.41 1.48 11.15
N THR A 120 -1.20 1.97 11.41
CA THR A 120 -0.92 2.91 12.52
C THR A 120 -1.78 4.17 12.45
N TRP A 121 -2.22 4.59 11.26
CA TRP A 121 -3.12 5.73 11.05
C TRP A 121 -4.53 5.51 11.59
N LEU A 122 -4.95 4.25 11.79
CA LEU A 122 -6.23 3.94 12.41
C LEU A 122 -6.29 4.43 13.86
N ARG A 123 -5.13 4.68 14.48
CA ARG A 123 -5.01 5.26 15.83
C ARG A 123 -5.10 6.79 15.81
N ASP A 124 -4.49 7.42 14.82
CA ASP A 124 -4.53 8.87 14.62
C ASP A 124 -4.51 9.24 13.12
N ARG A 125 -5.70 9.50 12.58
CA ARG A 125 -5.89 9.90 11.18
C ARG A 125 -5.53 11.36 10.90
N THR A 126 -5.13 12.12 11.93
CA THR A 126 -4.69 13.51 11.79
C THR A 126 -3.17 13.64 11.70
N ASP A 127 -2.44 12.54 11.85
CA ASP A 127 -0.99 12.53 11.69
C ASP A 127 -0.60 12.88 10.24
N THR A 128 0.30 13.86 10.12
CA THR A 128 0.83 14.36 8.84
C THR A 128 2.35 14.21 8.76
N SER A 129 2.95 13.45 9.67
CA SER A 129 4.37 13.15 9.72
C SER A 129 4.85 12.47 8.42
N ILE A 130 4.08 11.52 7.88
CA ILE A 130 4.37 10.89 6.59
C ILE A 130 4.36 11.90 5.43
N TRP A 131 3.51 12.93 5.49
CA TRP A 131 3.43 13.96 4.44
C TRP A 131 4.70 14.81 4.42
N SER A 132 5.22 15.10 5.62
CA SER A 132 6.51 15.78 5.78
C SER A 132 7.66 14.91 5.28
N TRP A 133 7.64 13.62 5.60
CA TRP A 133 8.62 12.65 5.11
C TRP A 133 8.57 12.52 3.58
N TRP A 134 7.38 12.36 2.99
CA TRP A 134 7.19 12.22 1.55
C TRP A 134 7.68 13.47 0.81
N ASN A 135 7.34 14.67 1.30
CA ASN A 135 7.86 15.91 0.73
C ASN A 135 9.40 15.98 0.77
N ALA A 136 10.03 15.52 1.85
CA ALA A 136 11.49 15.49 1.98
C ALA A 136 12.14 14.37 1.14
N TRP A 137 11.44 13.24 0.98
CA TRP A 137 11.89 12.11 0.17
C TRP A 137 11.82 12.41 -1.33
N GLY A 138 10.86 13.22 -1.75
CA GLY A 138 10.56 13.52 -3.15
C GLY A 138 9.23 12.91 -3.56
N THR A 139 8.49 13.63 -4.39
CA THR A 139 7.10 13.28 -4.76
C THR A 139 7.01 12.25 -5.88
N ASP A 140 8.13 11.90 -6.53
CA ASP A 140 8.21 10.90 -7.59
C ASP A 140 8.30 9.48 -7.01
N ILE A 141 7.22 9.05 -6.37
CA ILE A 141 7.04 7.69 -5.84
C ILE A 141 5.65 7.16 -6.16
N ILE A 142 5.50 5.85 -6.11
CA ILE A 142 4.24 5.11 -6.17
C ILE A 142 3.80 4.82 -4.73
N PRO A 143 2.74 5.49 -4.24
CA PRO A 143 2.26 5.28 -2.89
C PRO A 143 1.49 3.96 -2.80
N LEU A 144 1.78 3.20 -1.76
CA LEU A 144 1.08 1.99 -1.37
C LEU A 144 0.48 2.16 0.03
N GLY A 145 -0.44 1.28 0.38
CA GLY A 145 -0.99 1.18 1.70
C GLY A 145 -1.30 -0.26 2.09
N GLY A 146 -1.11 -0.56 3.36
CA GLY A 146 -1.22 -1.91 3.90
C GLY A 146 -1.68 -1.91 5.35
N GLY A 147 -2.39 -2.97 5.70
CA GLY A 147 -2.92 -3.20 7.05
C GLY A 147 -1.91 -3.76 8.04
N ASP A 148 -0.76 -4.25 7.57
CA ASP A 148 0.22 -4.98 8.38
C ASP A 148 -0.45 -6.07 9.24
N PHE A 149 -1.21 -6.92 8.56
CA PHE A 149 -2.14 -7.84 9.19
C PHE A 149 -1.43 -9.06 9.79
N HIS A 150 -1.60 -9.27 11.10
CA HIS A 150 -1.04 -10.41 11.81
C HIS A 150 -2.13 -11.36 12.33
N ARG A 151 -3.17 -10.80 12.98
CA ARG A 151 -4.16 -11.58 13.74
C ARG A 151 -5.54 -10.93 13.70
N PRO A 152 -6.63 -11.71 13.69
CA PRO A 152 -7.98 -11.16 13.80
C PRO A 152 -8.22 -10.32 15.06
N GLU A 153 -7.55 -10.66 16.16
CA GLU A 153 -7.71 -10.03 17.47
C GLU A 153 -7.21 -8.57 17.49
N ASP A 154 -6.38 -8.16 16.53
CA ASP A 154 -5.87 -6.79 16.43
C ASP A 154 -6.97 -5.78 16.01
N GLY A 155 -8.14 -6.29 15.57
CA GLY A 155 -9.32 -5.48 15.29
C GLY A 155 -9.32 -4.77 13.94
N TYR A 156 -8.31 -5.01 13.10
CA TYR A 156 -8.19 -4.47 11.75
C TYR A 156 -8.13 -5.64 10.75
N PRO A 157 -9.12 -5.80 9.86
CA PRO A 157 -9.08 -6.85 8.85
C PRO A 157 -8.06 -6.54 7.75
N PRO A 158 -7.66 -7.53 6.93
CA PRO A 158 -6.96 -7.29 5.68
C PRO A 158 -7.69 -6.25 4.82
N GLY A 159 -6.95 -5.38 4.14
CA GLY A 159 -7.52 -4.31 3.32
C GLY A 159 -7.79 -3.00 4.06
N LEU A 160 -7.38 -2.86 5.33
CA LEU A 160 -7.54 -1.63 6.09
C LEU A 160 -6.17 -1.10 6.57
N PRO A 161 -5.56 -0.10 5.89
CA PRO A 161 -5.98 0.61 4.66
C PRO A 161 -5.87 -0.22 3.37
N THR A 162 -6.46 0.30 2.28
CA THR A 162 -6.55 -0.34 0.96
C THR A 162 -5.67 0.36 -0.07
N THR A 163 -4.96 -0.43 -0.88
CA THR A 163 -4.38 0.03 -2.16
C THR A 163 -5.30 -0.36 -3.31
N TRP A 164 -5.84 0.64 -4.00
CA TRP A 164 -6.56 0.47 -5.27
C TRP A 164 -5.56 0.50 -6.41
N VAL A 165 -5.71 -0.41 -7.37
CA VAL A 165 -4.80 -0.58 -8.50
C VAL A 165 -5.63 -0.63 -9.78
N ALA A 166 -5.34 0.24 -10.74
CA ALA A 166 -5.97 0.18 -12.05
C ALA A 166 -5.25 -0.87 -12.93
N ALA A 167 -5.64 -2.13 -12.76
CA ALA A 167 -5.12 -3.26 -13.55
C ALA A 167 -6.02 -3.59 -14.75
N GLU A 168 -5.44 -4.13 -15.82
CA GLU A 168 -6.19 -4.58 -17.00
C GLU A 168 -7.01 -5.86 -16.71
N ASP A 169 -6.52 -6.70 -15.81
CA ASP A 169 -7.16 -7.92 -15.35
C ASP A 169 -6.84 -8.18 -13.86
N PRO A 170 -7.70 -8.94 -13.15
CA PRO A 170 -7.52 -9.23 -11.72
C PRO A 170 -6.53 -10.39 -11.46
N GLY A 171 -5.81 -10.87 -12.47
CA GLY A 171 -4.79 -11.91 -12.33
C GLY A 171 -3.49 -11.37 -11.73
N GLU A 172 -2.66 -12.28 -11.23
CA GLU A 172 -1.38 -11.96 -10.58
C GLU A 172 -0.50 -11.06 -11.48
N GLU A 173 -0.37 -11.40 -12.77
CA GLU A 173 0.45 -10.65 -13.73
C GLU A 173 -0.10 -9.24 -13.99
N GLY A 174 -1.40 -9.10 -14.25
CA GLY A 174 -2.06 -7.82 -14.51
C GLY A 174 -1.95 -6.86 -13.34
N ILE A 175 -2.25 -7.35 -12.12
CA ILE A 175 -2.14 -6.54 -10.90
C ILE A 175 -0.68 -6.16 -10.63
N PHE A 176 0.27 -7.08 -10.79
CA PHE A 176 1.67 -6.80 -10.53
C PHE A 176 2.28 -5.82 -11.53
N SER A 177 1.89 -5.93 -12.81
CA SER A 177 2.26 -4.97 -13.86
C SER A 177 1.73 -3.57 -13.53
N ALA A 178 0.47 -3.47 -13.11
CA ALA A 178 -0.11 -2.21 -12.68
C ALA A 178 0.57 -1.65 -11.43
N LEU A 179 0.81 -2.45 -10.39
CA LEU A 179 1.54 -2.01 -9.19
C LEU A 179 2.92 -1.43 -9.53
N LYS A 180 3.65 -2.05 -10.47
CA LYS A 180 4.92 -1.50 -10.97
C LYS A 180 4.77 -0.18 -11.72
N ALA A 181 3.72 -0.05 -12.54
CA ALA A 181 3.48 1.14 -13.34
C ALA A 181 2.95 2.33 -12.52
N GLY A 182 2.31 2.06 -11.38
CA GLY A 182 1.92 3.07 -10.42
C GLY A 182 0.57 3.80 -10.58
N PRO A 183 -0.43 3.36 -11.38
CA PRO A 183 -1.78 3.89 -11.27
C PRO A 183 -2.45 3.35 -10.00
N THR A 184 -2.00 3.85 -8.85
CA THR A 184 -2.50 3.50 -7.51
C THR A 184 -3.29 4.63 -6.87
N ALA A 185 -4.19 4.27 -5.97
CA ALA A 185 -4.84 5.19 -5.03
C ALA A 185 -5.00 4.50 -3.68
N LEU A 186 -5.05 5.26 -2.60
CA LEU A 186 -5.16 4.72 -1.24
C LEU A 186 -6.44 5.21 -0.58
N SER A 187 -7.09 4.35 0.21
CA SER A 187 -8.23 4.73 1.06
C SER A 187 -8.15 4.04 2.42
N MET A 188 -8.88 4.59 3.39
CA MET A 188 -9.01 4.02 4.74
C MET A 188 -9.96 2.79 4.79
N GLY A 189 -9.97 1.95 3.76
CA GLY A 189 -10.85 0.78 3.62
C GLY A 189 -11.52 0.71 2.24
N THR A 190 -12.06 -0.46 1.89
CA THR A 190 -12.75 -0.73 0.62
C THR A 190 -14.08 0.02 0.48
N ASP A 191 -14.68 0.41 1.61
CA ASP A 191 -15.94 1.16 1.72
C ASP A 191 -15.73 2.65 2.06
N SER A 192 -14.49 3.14 1.99
CA SER A 192 -14.14 4.51 2.34
C SER A 192 -14.17 5.45 1.14
N PRO A 193 -14.29 6.78 1.36
CA PRO A 193 -14.14 7.77 0.31
C PRO A 193 -12.84 7.55 -0.46
N LEU A 194 -12.89 7.75 -1.77
CA LEU A 194 -11.79 7.44 -2.68
C LEU A 194 -11.52 8.63 -3.62
N LEU A 195 -10.25 8.76 -4.01
CA LEU A 195 -9.81 9.71 -5.01
C LEU A 195 -9.02 8.97 -6.09
N LEU A 196 -9.59 8.89 -7.29
CA LEU A 196 -8.98 8.20 -8.42
C LEU A 196 -8.47 9.20 -9.44
N ARG A 197 -7.42 8.81 -10.17
CA ARG A 197 -6.96 9.50 -11.37
C ARG A 197 -7.48 8.76 -12.60
N VAL A 198 -8.35 9.40 -13.37
CA VAL A 198 -9.02 8.80 -14.54
C VAL A 198 -8.91 9.78 -15.70
N GLU A 199 -8.27 9.35 -16.80
CA GLU A 199 -8.18 10.15 -18.04
C GLU A 199 -7.58 11.56 -17.85
N GLY A 200 -6.67 11.74 -16.88
CA GLY A 200 -6.06 13.04 -16.57
C GLY A 200 -6.92 13.96 -15.68
N GLU A 201 -8.04 13.45 -15.17
CA GLU A 201 -8.87 14.12 -14.16
C GLU A 201 -8.83 13.36 -12.84
N LEU A 202 -9.24 14.04 -11.77
CA LEU A 202 -9.51 13.40 -10.49
C LEU A 202 -10.99 13.05 -10.40
N LEU A 203 -11.30 11.86 -9.92
CA LEU A 203 -12.65 11.42 -9.59
C LEU A 203 -12.72 11.14 -8.09
N ALA A 204 -13.45 11.99 -7.37
CA ALA A 204 -13.79 11.76 -5.98
C ALA A 204 -15.06 10.89 -5.90
N VAL A 205 -15.00 9.80 -5.15
CA VAL A 205 -16.09 8.83 -4.96
C VAL A 205 -16.42 8.75 -3.47
N ASP A 206 -17.71 8.81 -3.16
CA ASP A 206 -18.29 8.83 -1.81
C ASP A 206 -17.62 9.82 -0.85
N ALA A 207 -17.17 10.95 -1.40
CA ALA A 207 -16.37 11.95 -0.71
C ALA A 207 -17.08 13.29 -0.48
N GLU A 208 -18.41 13.35 -0.57
CA GLU A 208 -19.16 14.61 -0.38
C GLU A 208 -18.86 15.24 0.99
N GLY A 209 -18.54 16.53 0.99
CA GLY A 209 -18.14 17.26 2.20
C GLY A 209 -16.68 17.08 2.62
N ALA A 210 -15.94 16.16 2.00
CA ALA A 210 -14.50 16.06 2.18
C ALA A 210 -13.77 17.29 1.60
N VAL A 211 -12.58 17.55 2.13
CA VAL A 211 -11.66 18.59 1.67
C VAL A 211 -10.55 17.91 0.87
N LEU A 212 -10.48 18.22 -0.42
CA LEU A 212 -9.34 17.90 -1.28
C LEU A 212 -8.21 18.87 -0.99
N MET A 213 -6.99 18.35 -0.83
CA MET A 213 -5.78 19.14 -0.58
C MET A 213 -4.60 18.63 -1.42
N ASP A 214 -3.85 19.55 -2.03
CA ASP A 214 -2.57 19.27 -2.70
C ASP A 214 -1.36 19.47 -1.77
N PHE A 215 -0.15 19.14 -2.23
CA PHE A 215 1.09 19.32 -1.46
C PHE A 215 1.40 20.78 -1.11
N GLU A 216 0.91 21.75 -1.90
CA GLU A 216 1.06 23.18 -1.60
C GLU A 216 0.02 23.70 -0.60
N GLY A 217 -0.91 22.84 -0.16
CA GLY A 217 -1.94 23.17 0.81
C GLY A 217 -3.15 23.91 0.22
N ARG A 218 -3.31 23.94 -1.10
CA ARG A 218 -4.52 24.46 -1.75
C ARG A 218 -5.68 23.53 -1.44
N ARG A 219 -6.87 24.09 -1.22
CA ARG A 219 -8.03 23.35 -0.73
C ARG A 219 -9.27 23.58 -1.57
N SER A 220 -10.04 22.52 -1.78
CA SER A 220 -11.38 22.60 -2.34
C SER A 220 -12.31 21.59 -1.66
N VAL A 221 -13.56 21.95 -1.48
CA VAL A 221 -14.57 21.05 -0.90
C VAL A 221 -15.21 20.23 -2.01
N ILE A 222 -15.34 18.93 -1.80
CA ILE A 222 -16.09 18.02 -2.66
C ILE A 222 -17.60 18.25 -2.41
N ARG A 223 -18.36 18.42 -3.49
CA ARG A 223 -19.74 18.92 -3.50
C ARG A 223 -20.78 17.85 -3.87
N SER A 224 -20.36 16.68 -4.30
CA SER A 224 -21.24 15.55 -4.62
C SER A 224 -20.54 14.24 -4.29
N SER A 225 -21.30 13.17 -4.09
CA SER A 225 -20.75 11.83 -3.85
C SER A 225 -19.84 11.37 -4.98
N HIS A 226 -20.14 11.74 -6.23
CA HIS A 226 -19.29 11.49 -7.39
C HIS A 226 -18.96 12.83 -8.04
N GLN A 227 -17.69 13.26 -7.99
CA GLN A 227 -17.27 14.54 -8.54
C GLN A 227 -15.99 14.39 -9.36
N ARG A 228 -16.03 14.85 -10.62
CA ARG A 228 -14.82 15.05 -11.44
C ARG A 228 -14.22 16.42 -11.13
N LEU A 229 -12.90 16.47 -10.97
CA LEU A 229 -12.13 17.68 -10.73
C LEU A 229 -10.95 17.72 -11.70
N ALA A 230 -10.57 18.93 -12.09
CA ALA A 230 -9.33 19.14 -12.81
C ALA A 230 -8.15 18.77 -11.90
N ASP A 231 -7.29 17.87 -12.35
CA ASP A 231 -6.04 17.56 -11.66
C ASP A 231 -5.06 18.73 -11.76
N ALA A 232 -4.84 19.26 -12.96
CA ALA A 232 -3.83 20.30 -13.21
C ALA A 232 -2.38 19.89 -12.83
N ASN A 233 -2.09 18.58 -12.72
CA ASN A 233 -0.79 18.00 -12.38
C ASN A 233 -0.17 18.59 -11.10
N ARG A 234 -0.99 18.79 -10.05
CA ARG A 234 -0.56 19.36 -8.75
C ARG A 234 -0.47 18.33 -7.64
N GLY A 235 -0.63 17.05 -7.98
CA GLY A 235 -0.55 15.97 -7.03
C GLY A 235 0.85 15.86 -6.41
N PRO A 236 1.00 15.01 -5.39
CA PRO A 236 -0.06 14.20 -4.81
C PRO A 236 -1.15 14.97 -4.05
N TYR A 237 -2.30 14.32 -3.94
CA TYR A 237 -3.48 14.81 -3.24
C TYR A 237 -3.86 13.93 -2.07
N ARG A 238 -4.57 14.52 -1.12
CA ARG A 238 -5.31 13.80 -0.10
C ARG A 238 -6.72 14.35 0.08
N LEU A 239 -7.64 13.46 0.41
CA LEU A 239 -8.96 13.81 0.93
C LEU A 239 -8.91 13.79 2.45
N GLU A 240 -9.52 14.78 3.08
CA GLU A 240 -9.67 14.86 4.54
C GLU A 240 -11.11 15.20 4.94
N THR A 241 -11.50 14.81 6.15
CA THR A 241 -12.70 15.38 6.78
C THR A 241 -12.49 16.86 7.15
N PRO A 242 -13.54 17.63 7.48
CA PRO A 242 -13.39 19.00 7.99
C PRO A 242 -12.48 19.11 9.23
N GLU A 243 -12.39 18.04 10.03
CA GLU A 243 -11.52 17.90 11.21
C GLU A 243 -10.09 17.43 10.85
N ARG A 244 -9.74 17.39 9.56
CA ARG A 244 -8.42 17.01 9.03
C ARG A 244 -8.05 15.54 9.22
N LYS A 245 -9.04 14.65 9.34
CA LYS A 245 -8.78 13.21 9.33
C LYS A 245 -8.62 12.76 7.88
N ILE A 246 -7.48 12.16 7.54
CA ILE A 246 -7.22 11.71 6.17
C ILE A 246 -8.12 10.53 5.82
N LEU A 247 -8.68 10.56 4.60
CA LEU A 247 -9.65 9.62 4.04
C LEU A 247 -9.05 8.80 2.89
N ALA A 248 -8.36 9.47 1.98
CA ALA A 248 -7.77 8.87 0.79
C ALA A 248 -6.57 9.68 0.30
N ILE A 249 -5.72 9.04 -0.50
CA ILE A 249 -4.55 9.64 -1.15
C ILE A 249 -4.53 9.22 -2.62
N SER A 250 -4.18 10.16 -3.50
CA SER A 250 -3.93 9.90 -4.92
C SER A 250 -2.63 10.58 -5.34
N PRO A 251 -1.65 9.88 -5.95
CA PRO A 251 -0.40 10.47 -6.42
C PRO A 251 -0.59 11.50 -7.53
#